data_AF-A0A1Q9QZ62-F1
#
_entry.id   AF-A0A1Q9QZ62-F1
#
_cell.length_a   1.000
_cell.length_b   1.000
_cell.length_c   1.000
_cell.angle_alpha   90.00
_cell.angle_beta   90.00
_cell.angle_gamma   90.00
#
_symmetry.space_group_name_H-M   'P 1'
#
loop_
_entity.id
_entity.type
_entity.pdbx_description
1 polymer ?
#
loop_
_entity_poly.entity_id
_entity_poly.type
_entity_poly.pdbx_seq_one_letter_code
_entity_poly.pdbx_strand_id
1 'polypeptide(L)'
;MSISETREILVQLYAYVGFPHSLNALSELMTVVQARKQRGIEDVPGREPGRAIPSGDELLAAGTANQTRISGAPVKGPVFEFAPVINRFLQTHLFGDIFERDNLDWQSRELATVGALAATPGVEPQLRSHMAASLRVGLSAAQLHEVTELLKQHGDAQTAERASTALSQALAASGK
;
A
#
# COMPACT_ATOMS: atom_id res chain seq x y z
N MET A 1 13.89 1.01 -8.65
CA MET A 1 12.51 1.40 -9.00
C MET A 1 12.56 2.45 -10.08
N SER A 2 11.62 2.41 -11.00
CA SER A 2 11.44 3.45 -12.01
C SER A 2 10.76 4.69 -11.43
N ILE A 3 10.70 5.78 -12.22
CA ILE A 3 9.91 6.96 -11.87
C ILE A 3 8.42 6.59 -11.74
N SER A 4 7.86 5.84 -12.69
CA SER A 4 6.45 5.46 -12.69
C SER A 4 6.08 4.61 -11.46
N GLU A 5 6.89 3.62 -11.08
CA GLU A 5 6.64 2.79 -9.89
C GLU A 5 6.68 3.63 -8.61
N THR A 6 7.67 4.53 -8.48
CA THR A 6 7.78 5.42 -7.32
C THR A 6 6.56 6.35 -7.24
N ARG A 7 6.15 6.92 -8.38
CA ARG A 7 4.94 7.75 -8.45
C ARG A 7 3.71 6.96 -8.03
N GLU A 8 3.58 5.73 -8.47
CA GLU A 8 2.44 4.86 -8.18
C GLU A 8 2.35 4.53 -6.68
N ILE A 9 3.49 4.28 -6.01
CA ILE A 9 3.56 4.20 -4.54
C ILE A 9 3.05 5.49 -3.91
N LEU A 10 3.58 6.64 -4.30
CA LEU A 10 3.24 7.91 -3.67
C LEU A 10 1.78 8.29 -3.90
N VAL A 11 1.21 7.97 -5.07
CA VAL A 11 -0.22 8.12 -5.37
C VAL A 11 -1.06 7.27 -4.43
N GLN A 12 -0.77 5.97 -4.25
CA GLN A 12 -1.61 5.16 -3.37
C GLN A 12 -1.53 5.57 -1.89
N LEU A 13 -0.39 6.12 -1.45
CA LEU A 13 -0.15 6.38 -0.03
C LEU A 13 -1.10 7.41 0.58
N TYR A 14 -1.78 8.25 -0.21
CA TYR A 14 -2.77 9.17 0.36
C TYR A 14 -3.87 8.41 1.14
N ALA A 15 -4.21 7.19 0.73
CA ALA A 15 -5.25 6.39 1.39
C ALA A 15 -4.85 5.95 2.81
N TYR A 16 -3.56 6.00 3.13
CA TYR A 16 -3.00 5.53 4.40
C TYR A 16 -2.46 6.68 5.26
N VAL A 17 -1.82 7.67 4.64
CA VAL A 17 -1.18 8.80 5.34
C VAL A 17 -1.78 10.15 4.99
N GLY A 18 -2.82 10.20 4.17
CA GLY A 18 -3.56 11.42 3.82
C GLY A 18 -3.06 12.15 2.57
N PHE A 19 -3.99 12.86 1.92
CA PHE A 19 -3.76 13.64 0.69
C PHE A 19 -2.56 14.59 0.77
N PRO A 20 -2.40 15.44 1.81
CA PRO A 20 -1.28 16.38 1.87
C PRO A 20 0.09 15.70 1.85
N HIS A 21 0.25 14.57 2.55
CA HIS A 21 1.52 13.84 2.60
C HIS A 21 1.89 13.26 1.22
N SER A 22 0.91 12.69 0.51
CA SER A 22 1.11 12.19 -0.85
C SER A 22 1.50 13.31 -1.83
N LEU A 23 0.81 14.46 -1.81
CA LEU A 23 1.13 15.59 -2.67
C LEU A 23 2.52 16.16 -2.41
N ASN A 24 2.90 16.30 -1.14
CA ASN A 24 4.23 16.75 -0.76
C ASN A 24 5.31 15.79 -1.26
N ALA A 25 5.11 14.47 -1.09
CA ALA A 25 6.04 13.47 -1.55
C ALA A 25 6.17 13.44 -3.08
N LEU A 26 5.06 13.60 -3.82
CA LEU A 26 5.07 13.70 -5.28
C LEU A 26 5.83 14.95 -5.76
N SER A 27 5.67 16.07 -5.08
CA SER A 27 6.43 17.29 -5.35
C SER A 27 7.94 17.10 -5.11
N GLU A 28 8.30 16.40 -4.04
CA GLU A 28 9.69 16.07 -3.75
C GLU A 28 10.27 15.12 -4.80
N LEU A 29 9.54 14.07 -5.18
CA LEU A 29 9.95 13.17 -6.27
C LEU A 29 10.20 13.94 -7.57
N MET A 30 9.29 14.84 -7.94
CA MET A 30 9.45 15.70 -9.12
C MET A 30 10.74 16.52 -9.04
N THR A 31 11.01 17.15 -7.90
CA THR A 31 12.22 17.95 -7.65
C THR A 31 13.48 17.09 -7.78
N VAL A 32 13.50 15.91 -7.16
CA VAL A 32 14.65 14.99 -7.20
C VAL A 32 14.93 14.51 -8.62
N VAL A 33 13.91 14.10 -9.37
CA VAL A 33 14.05 13.66 -10.78
C VAL A 33 14.60 14.79 -11.66
N GLN A 34 14.09 16.02 -11.48
CA GLN A 34 14.58 17.19 -12.22
C GLN A 34 16.05 17.50 -11.89
N ALA A 35 16.42 17.48 -10.61
CA ALA A 35 17.79 17.72 -10.16
C ALA A 35 18.77 16.64 -10.67
N ARG A 36 18.34 15.37 -10.67
CA ARG A 36 19.12 14.25 -11.23
C ARG A 36 19.36 14.43 -12.73
N LYS A 37 18.32 14.79 -13.48
CA LYS A 37 18.42 15.10 -14.91
C LYS A 37 19.39 16.26 -15.21
N GLN A 38 19.36 17.33 -14.40
CA GLN A 38 20.31 18.45 -14.55
C GLN A 38 21.77 18.04 -14.32
N ARG A 39 22.01 16.99 -13.52
CA ARG A 39 23.34 16.40 -13.31
C ARG A 39 23.72 15.34 -14.37
N GLY A 40 22.92 15.18 -15.43
CA GLY A 40 23.15 14.18 -16.47
C GLY A 40 22.81 12.75 -16.05
N ILE A 41 22.05 12.56 -14.95
CA ILE A 41 21.57 11.25 -14.52
C ILE A 41 20.20 11.02 -15.13
N GLU A 42 20.09 10.02 -16.00
CA GLU A 42 18.81 9.59 -16.59
C GLU A 42 18.19 8.47 -15.76
N ASP A 43 17.10 8.79 -15.06
CA ASP A 43 16.29 7.80 -14.35
C ASP A 43 15.42 7.00 -15.30
N VAL A 44 15.27 5.70 -15.03
CA VAL A 44 14.40 4.81 -15.79
C VAL A 44 12.94 5.30 -15.65
N PRO A 45 12.24 5.67 -16.74
CA PRO A 45 10.86 6.15 -16.64
C PRO A 45 9.90 5.07 -16.13
N GLY A 46 10.06 3.84 -16.61
CA GLY A 46 9.14 2.72 -16.35
C GLY A 46 7.90 2.74 -17.24
N ARG A 47 6.94 1.90 -16.91
CA ARG A 47 5.70 1.72 -17.69
C ARG A 47 4.54 2.42 -16.97
N GLU A 48 3.78 3.23 -17.70
CA GLU A 48 2.50 3.78 -17.20
C GLU A 48 1.41 2.68 -17.18
N PRO A 49 0.34 2.81 -16.38
CA PRO A 49 -0.75 1.83 -16.38
C PRO A 49 -1.29 1.67 -17.80
N GLY A 50 -1.37 0.41 -18.26
CA GLY A 50 -1.79 0.11 -19.63
C GLY A 50 -3.23 -0.39 -19.74
N ARG A 51 -3.87 -0.72 -18.62
CA ARG A 51 -5.28 -1.14 -18.61
C ARG A 51 -6.19 0.06 -18.42
N ALA A 52 -7.30 0.07 -19.16
CA ALA A 52 -8.40 0.97 -18.87
C ALA A 52 -9.06 0.54 -17.55
N ILE A 53 -9.21 1.50 -16.64
CA ILE A 53 -9.91 1.27 -15.38
C ILE A 53 -11.41 1.21 -15.67
N PRO A 54 -12.13 0.19 -15.17
CA PRO A 54 -13.59 0.10 -15.32
C PRO A 54 -14.31 1.31 -14.71
N SER A 55 -15.60 1.46 -15.02
CA SER A 55 -16.41 2.56 -14.47
C SER A 55 -17.75 2.05 -13.94
N GLY A 56 -18.44 2.87 -13.15
CA GLY A 56 -19.78 2.55 -12.64
C GLY A 56 -19.81 1.24 -11.84
N ASP A 57 -20.74 0.36 -12.20
CA ASP A 57 -20.94 -0.92 -11.51
C ASP A 57 -19.81 -1.91 -11.76
N GLU A 58 -19.13 -1.84 -12.91
CA GLU A 58 -17.97 -2.68 -13.20
C GLU A 58 -16.78 -2.33 -12.29
N LEU A 59 -16.58 -1.03 -12.02
CA LEU A 59 -15.57 -0.56 -11.07
C LEU A 59 -15.83 -1.08 -9.67
N LEU A 60 -17.09 -1.01 -9.23
CA LEU A 60 -17.49 -1.53 -7.94
C LEU A 60 -17.25 -3.04 -7.85
N ALA A 61 -17.62 -3.79 -8.89
CA ALA A 61 -17.42 -5.24 -8.94
C ALA A 61 -15.94 -5.62 -8.89
N ALA A 62 -15.10 -4.98 -9.70
CA ALA A 62 -13.65 -5.19 -9.70
C ALA A 62 -13.03 -4.86 -8.33
N GLY A 63 -13.42 -3.72 -7.77
CA GLY A 63 -12.98 -3.27 -6.46
C GLY A 63 -13.36 -4.20 -5.31
N THR A 64 -14.61 -4.68 -5.28
CA THR A 64 -15.06 -5.66 -4.30
C THR A 64 -14.32 -6.99 -4.43
N ALA A 65 -14.03 -7.44 -5.66
CA ALA A 65 -13.27 -8.65 -5.91
C ALA A 65 -11.82 -8.53 -5.41
N ASN A 66 -11.14 -7.41 -5.73
CA ASN A 66 -9.78 -7.13 -5.27
C ASN A 66 -9.71 -7.01 -3.75
N GLN A 67 -10.62 -6.22 -3.14
CA GLN A 67 -10.71 -6.07 -1.69
C GLN A 67 -10.85 -7.43 -1.00
N THR A 68 -11.76 -8.28 -1.50
CA THR A 68 -12.02 -9.61 -0.93
C THR A 68 -10.80 -10.51 -1.05
N ARG A 69 -10.13 -10.50 -2.20
CA ARG A 69 -8.94 -11.33 -2.44
C ARG A 69 -7.77 -10.93 -1.54
N ILE A 70 -7.50 -9.63 -1.42
CA ILE A 70 -6.38 -9.10 -0.63
C ILE A 70 -6.68 -9.23 0.87
N SER A 71 -7.91 -8.96 1.30
CA SER A 71 -8.34 -9.07 2.70
C SER A 71 -8.55 -10.52 3.15
N GLY A 72 -8.71 -11.46 2.21
CA GLY A 72 -8.97 -12.88 2.47
C GLY A 72 -10.43 -13.23 2.73
N ALA A 73 -11.31 -12.23 2.88
CA ALA A 73 -12.75 -12.38 3.03
C ALA A 73 -13.44 -11.05 2.67
N PRO A 74 -14.77 -11.05 2.42
CA PRO A 74 -15.51 -9.81 2.25
C PRO A 74 -15.36 -8.91 3.47
N VAL A 75 -14.96 -7.66 3.25
CA VAL A 75 -14.78 -6.67 4.32
C VAL A 75 -16.16 -6.24 4.84
N LYS A 76 -16.40 -6.53 6.12
CA LYS A 76 -17.63 -6.26 6.86
C LYS A 76 -17.30 -5.86 8.29
N GLY A 77 -18.26 -5.28 9.01
CA GLY A 77 -18.15 -4.98 10.43
C GLY A 77 -18.83 -3.67 10.83
N PRO A 78 -18.90 -3.37 12.14
CA PRO A 78 -19.72 -2.29 12.68
C PRO A 78 -19.41 -0.90 12.08
N VAL A 79 -18.13 -0.61 11.78
CA VAL A 79 -17.75 0.66 11.15
C VAL A 79 -18.35 0.81 9.75
N PHE A 80 -18.37 -0.28 8.98
CA PHE A 80 -18.93 -0.30 7.62
C PHE A 80 -20.46 -0.39 7.63
N GLU A 81 -21.09 -0.87 8.70
CA GLU A 81 -22.53 -0.81 8.90
C GLU A 81 -22.98 0.60 9.32
N PHE A 82 -22.19 1.24 10.18
CA PHE A 82 -22.43 2.61 10.65
C PHE A 82 -22.22 3.65 9.54
N ALA A 83 -21.17 3.49 8.73
CA ALA A 83 -20.86 4.39 7.62
C ALA A 83 -20.59 3.62 6.31
N PRO A 84 -21.61 3.03 5.66
CA PRO A 84 -21.43 2.18 4.46
C PRO A 84 -20.67 2.84 3.31
N VAL A 85 -20.75 4.17 3.22
CA VAL A 85 -20.03 4.97 2.22
C VAL A 85 -18.50 4.77 2.30
N ILE A 86 -17.93 4.53 3.48
CA ILE A 86 -16.48 4.33 3.60
C ILE A 86 -16.05 3.02 2.93
N ASN A 87 -16.86 1.95 3.03
CA ASN A 87 -16.57 0.71 2.32
C ASN A 87 -16.73 0.88 0.81
N ARG A 88 -17.72 1.68 0.38
CA ARG A 88 -17.88 2.02 -1.03
C ARG A 88 -16.66 2.76 -1.57
N PHE A 89 -16.11 3.72 -0.84
CA PHE A 89 -14.88 4.42 -1.26
C PHE A 89 -13.67 3.50 -1.32
N LEU A 90 -13.51 2.59 -0.35
CA LEU A 90 -12.47 1.56 -0.42
C LEU A 90 -12.66 0.69 -1.66
N GLN A 91 -13.87 0.20 -1.91
CA GLN A 91 -14.14 -0.67 -3.05
C GLN A 91 -13.94 0.05 -4.38
N THR A 92 -14.61 1.17 -4.63
CA THR A 92 -14.55 1.82 -5.94
C THR A 92 -13.22 2.50 -6.19
N HIS A 93 -12.70 3.25 -5.21
CA HIS A 93 -11.53 4.10 -5.46
C HIS A 93 -10.21 3.42 -5.06
N LEU A 94 -10.11 2.84 -3.87
CA LEU A 94 -8.85 2.18 -3.48
C LEU A 94 -8.66 0.88 -4.27
N PHE A 95 -9.57 -0.08 -4.12
CA PHE A 95 -9.41 -1.41 -4.69
C PHE A 95 -9.79 -1.49 -6.17
N GLY A 96 -10.74 -0.68 -6.63
CA GLY A 96 -11.26 -0.69 -8.00
C GLY A 96 -10.50 0.22 -8.95
N ASP A 97 -9.90 1.31 -8.47
CA ASP A 97 -9.16 2.25 -9.32
C ASP A 97 -7.66 2.10 -9.08
N ILE A 98 -7.18 2.33 -7.84
CA ILE A 98 -5.74 2.27 -7.55
C ILE A 98 -5.16 0.86 -7.72
N PHE A 99 -5.80 -0.17 -7.15
CA PHE A 99 -5.28 -1.55 -7.23
C PHE A 99 -5.54 -2.27 -8.57
N GLU A 100 -6.39 -1.70 -9.44
CA GLU A 100 -6.57 -2.18 -10.82
C GLU A 100 -5.44 -1.68 -11.76
N ARG A 101 -4.67 -0.67 -11.37
CA ARG A 101 -3.54 -0.16 -12.16
C ARG A 101 -2.40 -1.17 -12.19
N ASP A 102 -2.03 -1.59 -13.40
CA ASP A 102 -1.17 -2.76 -13.68
C ASP A 102 0.33 -2.43 -13.83
N ASN A 103 0.74 -1.23 -13.45
CA ASN A 103 2.14 -0.77 -13.47
C ASN A 103 2.89 -0.98 -12.15
N LEU A 104 2.23 -1.45 -11.10
CA LEU A 104 2.86 -1.83 -9.83
C LEU A 104 2.15 -3.05 -9.23
N ASP A 105 2.92 -4.08 -8.89
CA ASP A 105 2.39 -5.33 -8.33
C ASP A 105 1.85 -5.16 -6.90
N TRP A 106 1.00 -6.10 -6.48
CA TRP A 106 0.37 -6.04 -5.17
C TRP A 106 1.36 -6.23 -4.03
N GLN A 107 2.42 -7.02 -4.22
CA GLN A 107 3.47 -7.17 -3.20
C GLN A 107 4.14 -5.84 -2.90
N SER A 108 4.55 -5.09 -3.92
CA SER A 108 5.18 -3.77 -3.77
C SER A 108 4.21 -2.74 -3.17
N ARG A 109 2.93 -2.80 -3.57
CA ARG A 109 1.89 -1.95 -2.98
C ARG A 109 1.75 -2.21 -1.48
N GLU A 110 1.68 -3.48 -1.08
CA GLU A 110 1.56 -3.87 0.34
C GLU A 110 2.82 -3.54 1.14
N LEU A 111 4.04 -3.70 0.59
CA LEU A 111 5.27 -3.30 1.25
C LEU A 111 5.30 -1.78 1.56
N ALA A 112 4.89 -0.96 0.60
CA ALA A 112 4.79 0.49 0.80
C ALA A 112 3.74 0.83 1.87
N THR A 113 2.59 0.16 1.85
CA THR A 113 1.52 0.33 2.85
C THR A 113 2.00 -0.08 4.25
N VAL A 114 2.68 -1.21 4.39
CA VAL A 114 3.26 -1.68 5.65
C VAL A 114 4.26 -0.66 6.20
N GLY A 115 5.16 -0.14 5.37
CA GLY A 115 6.11 0.89 5.79
C GLY A 115 5.41 2.17 6.28
N ALA A 116 4.41 2.64 5.55
CA ALA A 116 3.65 3.84 5.90
C ALA A 116 2.84 3.68 7.20
N LEU A 117 2.16 2.54 7.36
CA LEU A 117 1.38 2.25 8.57
C LEU A 117 2.29 1.99 9.78
N ALA A 118 3.45 1.37 9.60
CA ALA A 118 4.42 1.20 10.68
C ALA A 118 4.97 2.54 11.17
N ALA A 119 5.14 3.51 10.26
CA ALA A 119 5.55 4.87 10.59
C ALA A 119 4.43 5.75 11.19
N THR A 120 3.20 5.25 11.28
CA THR A 120 2.02 6.00 11.75
C THR A 120 1.51 5.40 13.07
N PRO A 121 1.76 6.02 14.23
CA PRO A 121 1.23 5.52 15.52
C PRO A 121 -0.30 5.54 15.58
N GLY A 122 -0.91 4.53 16.20
CA GLY A 122 -2.36 4.48 16.44
C GLY A 122 -3.19 3.77 15.35
N VAL A 123 -2.53 3.22 14.32
CA VAL A 123 -3.17 2.42 13.25
C VAL A 123 -2.67 0.97 13.23
N GLU A 124 -2.27 0.45 14.39
CA GLU A 124 -1.78 -0.93 14.55
C GLU A 124 -2.77 -2.01 14.07
N PRO A 125 -4.11 -1.87 14.24
CA PRO A 125 -5.06 -2.82 13.66
C PRO A 125 -4.97 -2.90 12.13
N GLN A 126 -4.76 -1.77 11.45
CA GLN A 126 -4.59 -1.70 10.00
C GLN A 126 -3.24 -2.30 9.59
N LEU A 127 -2.16 -1.96 10.31
CA LEU A 127 -0.83 -2.53 10.06
C LEU A 127 -0.86 -4.06 10.14
N ARG A 128 -1.49 -4.64 11.17
CA ARG A 128 -1.68 -6.09 11.30
C ARG A 128 -2.47 -6.67 10.12
N SER A 129 -3.55 -6.00 9.71
CA SER A 129 -4.34 -6.42 8.55
C SER A 129 -3.50 -6.45 7.27
N HIS A 130 -2.64 -5.45 7.07
CA HIS A 130 -1.75 -5.36 5.91
C HIS A 130 -0.57 -6.33 5.96
N MET A 131 -0.08 -6.72 7.14
CA MET A 131 0.85 -7.87 7.26
C MET A 131 0.19 -9.17 6.79
N ALA A 132 -1.06 -9.40 7.17
CA ALA A 132 -1.80 -10.57 6.70
C ALA A 132 -2.11 -10.50 5.20
N ALA A 133 -2.45 -9.31 4.68
CA ALA A 133 -2.66 -9.09 3.25
C ALA A 133 -1.38 -9.33 2.44
N SER A 134 -0.23 -8.83 2.92
CA SER A 134 1.11 -9.07 2.35
C SER A 134 1.38 -10.56 2.14
N LEU A 135 1.10 -11.39 3.15
CA LEU A 135 1.24 -12.84 3.06
C LEU A 135 0.31 -13.46 2.00
N ARG A 136 -0.92 -12.93 1.83
CA ARG A 136 -1.90 -13.43 0.85
C ARG A 136 -1.54 -13.03 -0.58
N VAL A 137 -0.95 -11.86 -0.78
CA VAL A 137 -0.50 -11.41 -2.12
C VAL A 137 0.84 -12.01 -2.52
N GLY A 138 1.45 -12.84 -1.68
CA GLY A 138 2.58 -13.71 -2.04
C GLY A 138 3.91 -13.35 -1.40
N LEU A 139 3.97 -12.41 -0.45
CA LEU A 139 5.17 -12.19 0.35
C LEU A 139 5.34 -13.33 1.36
N SER A 140 6.58 -13.76 1.57
CA SER A 140 6.91 -14.74 2.61
C SER A 140 7.08 -14.08 3.98
N ALA A 141 6.92 -14.86 5.04
CA ALA A 141 7.25 -14.41 6.39
C ALA A 141 8.70 -13.94 6.51
N ALA A 142 9.64 -14.62 5.83
CA ALA A 142 11.05 -14.24 5.81
C ALA A 142 11.27 -12.85 5.18
N GLN A 143 10.61 -12.56 4.05
CA GLN A 143 10.66 -11.23 3.43
C GLN A 143 10.06 -10.15 4.35
N LEU A 144 8.97 -10.45 5.06
CA LEU A 144 8.39 -9.50 6.00
C LEU A 144 9.28 -9.28 7.22
N HIS A 145 9.98 -10.30 7.72
CA HIS A 145 11.00 -10.13 8.75
C HIS A 145 12.15 -9.25 8.26
N GLU A 146 12.62 -9.44 7.02
CA GLU A 146 13.64 -8.58 6.41
C GLU A 146 13.19 -7.11 6.36
N VAL A 147 11.93 -6.85 6.01
CA VAL A 147 11.34 -5.50 6.06
C VAL A 147 11.43 -4.92 7.47
N THR A 148 11.09 -5.69 8.51
CA THR A 148 11.20 -5.18 9.90
C THR A 148 12.63 -4.85 10.31
N GLU A 149 13.62 -5.63 9.85
CA GLU A 149 15.03 -5.35 10.10
C GLU A 149 15.52 -4.13 9.30
N LEU A 150 15.08 -3.96 8.05
CA LEU A 150 15.39 -2.77 7.26
C LEU A 150 14.81 -1.50 7.88
N LEU A 151 13.58 -1.57 8.40
CA LEU A 151 12.96 -0.47 9.16
C LEU A 151 13.75 -0.15 10.43
N LYS A 152 14.33 -1.14 11.09
CA LYS A 152 15.18 -0.93 12.28
C LYS A 152 16.51 -0.26 11.92
N GLN A 153 17.08 -0.59 10.77
CA GLN A 153 18.35 -0.05 10.31
C GLN A 153 18.25 1.38 9.77
N HIS A 154 17.15 1.70 9.08
CA HIS A 154 17.00 2.95 8.33
C HIS A 154 15.88 3.87 8.85
N GLY A 155 14.97 3.34 9.67
CA GLY A 155 13.88 4.09 10.31
C GLY A 155 14.14 4.30 11.80
N ASP A 156 13.08 4.67 12.53
CA ASP A 156 13.13 4.75 13.98
C ASP A 156 12.79 3.40 14.64
N ALA A 157 13.30 3.20 15.86
CA ALA A 157 13.13 1.96 16.61
C ALA A 157 11.65 1.59 16.84
N GLN A 158 10.77 2.58 17.02
CA GLN A 158 9.36 2.31 17.29
C GLN A 158 8.62 1.86 16.04
N THR A 159 8.98 2.39 14.87
CA THR A 159 8.44 1.94 13.57
C THR A 159 8.75 0.47 13.34
N ALA A 160 10.01 0.06 13.58
CA ALA A 160 10.40 -1.34 13.48
C ALA A 160 9.67 -2.23 14.51
N GLU A 161 9.51 -1.76 15.75
CA GLU A 161 8.81 -2.49 16.80
C GLU A 161 7.33 -2.70 16.48
N ARG A 162 6.63 -1.67 15.97
CA ARG A 162 5.24 -1.77 15.51
C ARG A 162 5.10 -2.79 14.38
N ALA A 163 6.00 -2.73 13.38
CA ALA A 163 6.00 -3.68 12.27
C ALA A 163 6.26 -5.12 12.75
N SER A 164 7.26 -5.34 13.59
CA SER A 164 7.59 -6.65 14.15
C SER A 164 6.45 -7.24 14.98
N THR A 165 5.81 -6.41 15.80
CA THR A 165 4.64 -6.80 16.61
C THR A 165 3.47 -7.19 15.70
N ALA A 166 3.16 -6.37 14.68
CA ALA A 166 2.08 -6.64 13.75
C ALA A 166 2.31 -7.93 12.94
N LEU A 167 3.55 -8.19 12.50
CA LEU A 167 3.92 -9.42 11.80
C LEU A 167 3.73 -10.64 12.70
N SER A 168 4.24 -10.58 13.93
CA SER A 168 4.09 -11.67 14.91
C SER A 168 2.62 -12.01 15.18
N GLN A 169 1.77 -10.99 15.33
CA GLN A 169 0.33 -11.19 15.50
C GLN A 169 -0.34 -11.79 14.25
N ALA A 170 0.07 -11.36 13.05
CA ALA A 170 -0.46 -11.89 11.79
C ALA A 170 -0.08 -13.36 11.56
N LEU A 171 1.14 -13.76 11.89
CA LEU A 171 1.61 -15.14 11.80
C LEU A 171 0.86 -16.04 12.79
N ALA A 172 0.78 -15.62 14.06
CA ALA A 172 0.03 -16.35 15.09
C ALA A 172 -1.44 -16.57 14.71
N ALA A 173 -2.10 -15.56 14.12
CA ALA A 173 -3.50 -15.67 13.67
C ALA A 173 -3.68 -16.55 12.43
N SER A 174 -2.63 -16.77 11.63
CA SER A 174 -2.67 -17.60 10.42
C SER A 174 -2.22 -19.04 10.66
N GLY A 175 -1.86 -19.40 11.90
CA GLY A 175 -1.34 -20.72 12.25
C GLY A 175 0.01 -21.03 11.58
N LYS A 176 0.75 -19.98 11.22
CA LYS A 176 2.07 -20.04 10.58
C LYS A 176 3.15 -19.56 11.54
#